data_AF-A0A957BM69-F1
#
_entry.id   AF-A0A957BM69-F1
#
_cell.length_a   1.000
_cell.length_b   1.000
_cell.length_c   1.000
_cell.angle_alpha   90.00
_cell.angle_beta   90.00
_cell.angle_gamma   90.00
#
_symmetry.space_group_name_H-M   'P 1'
#
loop_
_entity.id
_entity.type
_entity.pdbx_description
1 polymer ?
#
loop_
_entity_poly.entity_id
_entity_poly.type
_entity_poly.pdbx_seq_one_letter_code
_entity_poly.pdbx_strand_id
1 'polypeptide(L)'
;FWLWSGLVWLVLAAGSQLRFNGTVYESIQLPYNLIKSIFPISAIRTPERFNLLLVVSMAVLVGLAVSWLWQQRQWRWLLPLIGLVLLLDYLPAPLPMWELPVSSPYLAEFAEIEPEAGVVNVPMGYDLAKLLLYYQTLHGHPAVEGHFSRYTEATYAFISQEPILHRLYPADDIPNAMQPELFTTFKEPIPAIGPALRQLESTGVRYFLMHLAYTKPEHFAAFEAQLPLIPIFKDEAQAVYDLAQPRPWQFQQPRPLTDEVDLLEAEVGLTDTAVSLHLLAQLQNLAGVGASCELLLGQETAVSSPTVLIDPAASWQVGDLAQLQLALPLPGELAAGSYPLALRCGGVEDVLLRESLLVDTTGERRLVGVPVNAQLGSAIALQDVRYWFKGSQLHLSLHWLAQSAPRQELKLFVHVLNETGALVRQLDVVPCNWQCATTQWQAGQEIEDVESLELWGVPAGQYQLALGLYDASTGERLPVEVGGTAVPDGSILLSAPVVVTATP
;
A
#
# COMPACT_ATOMS: atom_id res chain seq x y z
N PHE A 1 48.36 19.98 29.05
CA PHE A 1 47.88 18.60 28.85
C PHE A 1 46.43 18.57 28.39
N TRP A 2 45.47 18.95 29.24
CA TRP A 2 44.03 18.81 28.93
C TRP A 2 43.56 19.51 27.66
N LEU A 3 44.13 20.67 27.31
CA LEU A 3 43.87 21.34 26.03
C LEU A 3 44.24 20.46 24.83
N TRP A 4 45.43 19.88 24.83
CA TRP A 4 45.89 18.97 23.78
C TRP A 4 45.06 17.68 23.73
N SER A 5 44.73 17.12 24.90
CA SER A 5 43.81 15.98 25.00
C SER A 5 42.46 16.29 24.34
N GLY A 6 41.84 17.42 24.68
CA GLY A 6 40.57 17.85 24.07
C GLY A 6 40.66 18.01 22.56
N LEU A 7 41.70 18.70 22.06
CA LEU A 7 41.89 18.88 20.61
C LEU A 7 42.03 17.54 19.86
N VAL A 8 42.76 16.59 20.42
CA VAL A 8 42.91 15.25 19.84
C VAL A 8 41.54 14.55 19.77
N TRP A 9 40.79 14.54 20.87
CA TRP A 9 39.48 13.88 20.90
C TRP A 9 38.44 14.56 20.00
N LEU A 10 38.49 15.89 19.88
CA LEU A 10 37.64 16.65 18.96
C LEU A 10 37.87 16.22 17.50
N VAL A 11 39.14 16.13 17.10
CA VAL A 11 39.49 15.73 15.73
C VAL A 11 39.10 14.28 15.45
N LEU A 12 39.22 13.38 16.43
CA LEU A 12 38.78 11.99 16.29
C LEU A 12 37.26 11.84 16.29
N ALA A 13 36.54 12.66 17.07
CA ALA A 13 35.09 12.67 17.12
C ALA A 13 34.45 13.14 15.80
N ALA A 14 35.17 13.97 15.03
CA ALA A 14 34.74 14.44 13.71
C ALA A 14 34.63 13.32 12.65
N GLY A 15 35.13 12.10 12.93
CA GLY A 15 34.97 10.94 12.08
C GLY A 15 36.03 10.82 10.98
N SER A 16 35.78 9.97 9.99
CA SER A 16 36.77 9.62 8.95
C SER A 16 36.84 10.62 7.80
N GLN A 17 35.79 11.41 7.60
CA GLN A 17 35.67 12.38 6.51
C GLN A 17 35.13 13.69 7.08
N LEU A 18 35.56 14.82 6.52
CA LEU A 18 35.08 16.12 6.95
C LEU A 18 33.58 16.28 6.64
N ARG A 19 32.80 16.62 7.66
CA ARG A 19 31.40 17.04 7.53
C ARG A 19 31.28 18.50 7.94
N PHE A 20 30.71 19.33 7.07
CA PHE A 20 30.49 20.74 7.36
C PHE A 20 29.12 21.15 6.84
N ASN A 21 28.30 21.73 7.73
CA ASN A 21 26.94 22.16 7.44
C ASN A 21 26.05 21.09 6.75
N GLY A 22 26.15 19.83 7.21
CA GLY A 22 25.40 18.69 6.64
C GLY A 22 26.04 18.06 5.39
N THR A 23 27.00 18.72 4.74
CA THR A 23 27.68 18.21 3.54
C THR A 23 28.92 17.40 3.90
N VAL A 24 29.10 16.25 3.24
CA VAL A 24 30.30 15.39 3.39
C VAL A 24 31.31 15.73 2.31
N TYR A 25 32.55 16.01 2.70
CA TYR A 25 33.67 16.29 1.80
C TYR A 25 34.58 15.06 1.72
N GLU A 26 34.24 14.10 0.85
CA GLU A 26 34.90 12.80 0.76
C GLU A 26 36.40 12.86 0.43
N SER A 27 36.82 13.90 -0.28
CA SER A 27 38.24 14.14 -0.61
C SER A 27 39.09 14.48 0.61
N ILE A 28 38.47 14.93 1.70
CA ILE A 28 39.15 15.35 2.92
C ILE A 28 39.03 14.25 3.97
N GLN A 29 40.04 13.38 4.00
CA GLN A 29 40.16 12.31 4.98
C GLN A 29 40.69 12.85 6.32
N LEU A 30 40.02 12.47 7.41
CA LEU A 30 40.37 12.89 8.77
C LEU A 30 41.14 11.79 9.52
N PRO A 31 41.90 12.14 10.58
CA PRO A 31 42.79 11.21 11.28
C PRO A 31 42.14 9.95 11.84
N TYR A 32 40.85 9.97 12.19
CA TYR A 32 40.14 8.76 12.63
C TYR A 32 40.19 7.64 11.59
N ASN A 33 40.22 7.98 10.29
CA ASN A 33 40.28 7.00 9.21
C ASN A 33 41.52 6.09 9.28
N LEU A 34 42.63 6.60 9.86
CA LEU A 34 43.89 5.87 10.00
C LEU A 34 43.85 4.85 11.15
N ILE A 35 43.02 5.08 12.17
CA ILE A 35 43.02 4.32 13.42
C ILE A 35 41.74 3.53 13.65
N LYS A 36 40.69 3.73 12.84
CA LYS A 36 39.37 3.10 13.00
C LYS A 36 39.41 1.57 13.02
N SER A 37 40.41 0.94 12.40
CA SER A 37 40.58 -0.52 12.36
C SER A 37 41.41 -1.09 13.51
N ILE A 38 42.09 -0.23 14.29
CA ILE A 38 43.03 -0.67 15.32
C ILE A 38 42.27 -0.96 16.61
N PHE A 39 42.47 -2.14 17.21
CA PHE A 39 41.94 -2.45 18.55
C PHE A 39 42.67 -1.62 19.62
N PRO A 40 41.99 -0.98 20.59
CA PRO A 40 40.55 -1.10 20.92
C PRO A 40 39.63 -0.07 20.25
N ILE A 41 40.14 0.84 19.41
CA ILE A 41 39.35 1.89 18.75
C ILE A 41 38.25 1.30 17.86
N SER A 42 38.57 0.21 17.16
CA SER A 42 37.58 -0.53 16.36
C SER A 42 36.39 -1.04 17.16
N ALA A 43 36.50 -1.22 18.47
CA ALA A 43 35.39 -1.62 19.34
C ALA A 43 34.41 -0.48 19.67
N ILE A 44 34.83 0.80 19.51
CA ILE A 44 33.99 1.97 19.79
C ILE A 44 32.89 2.13 18.71
N ARG A 45 33.10 1.59 17.51
CA ARG A 45 32.18 1.51 16.34
C ARG A 45 31.75 2.85 15.73
N THR A 46 31.60 3.90 16.52
CA THR A 46 31.15 5.23 16.08
C THR A 46 32.12 6.31 16.60
N PRO A 47 32.68 7.17 15.72
CA PRO A 47 33.66 8.17 16.14
C PRO A 47 33.09 9.20 17.12
N GLU A 48 31.80 9.52 17.01
CA GLU A 48 31.10 10.47 17.89
C GLU A 48 31.23 10.15 19.39
N ARG A 49 31.50 8.89 19.75
CA ARG A 49 31.74 8.49 21.15
C ARG A 49 33.01 9.09 21.75
N PHE A 50 33.96 9.54 20.93
CA PHE A 50 35.12 10.32 21.42
C PHE A 50 34.70 11.66 22.04
N ASN A 51 33.48 12.15 21.79
CA ASN A 51 32.94 13.32 22.47
C ASN A 51 32.93 13.14 24.00
N LEU A 52 32.80 11.91 24.52
CA LEU A 52 32.90 11.68 25.96
C LEU A 52 34.27 12.08 26.52
N LEU A 53 35.36 11.73 25.83
CA LEU A 53 36.73 12.07 26.24
C LEU A 53 37.06 13.55 26.00
N LEU A 54 36.47 14.15 24.97
CA LEU A 54 36.49 15.60 24.76
C LEU A 54 35.83 16.32 25.93
N VAL A 55 34.60 15.92 26.32
CA VAL A 55 33.84 16.51 27.43
C VAL A 55 34.63 16.39 28.73
N VAL A 56 35.26 15.25 29.01
CA VAL A 56 36.14 15.09 30.20
C VAL A 56 37.29 16.08 30.15
N SER A 57 37.96 16.23 29.01
CA SER A 57 39.09 17.17 28.86
C SER A 57 38.63 18.62 29.05
N MET A 58 37.49 18.99 28.49
CA MET A 58 36.90 20.32 28.63
C MET A 58 36.44 20.59 30.07
N ALA A 59 35.83 19.63 30.74
CA ALA A 59 35.37 19.77 32.12
C ALA A 59 36.54 20.11 33.07
N VAL A 60 37.70 19.47 32.89
CA VAL A 60 38.90 19.79 33.69
C VAL A 60 39.41 21.19 33.37
N LEU A 61 39.44 21.59 32.10
CA LEU A 61 39.86 22.95 31.71
C LEU A 61 38.92 24.02 32.28
N VAL A 62 37.61 23.79 32.23
CA VAL A 62 36.60 24.68 32.82
C VAL A 62 36.80 24.74 34.33
N GLY A 63 37.01 23.61 35.01
CA GLY A 63 37.31 23.58 36.45
C GLY A 63 38.57 24.36 36.82
N LEU A 64 39.65 24.24 36.03
CA LEU A 64 40.87 25.03 36.22
C LEU A 64 40.62 26.53 35.97
N ALA A 65 39.84 26.89 34.96
CA ALA A 65 39.48 28.28 34.68
C ALA A 65 38.65 28.89 35.81
N VAL A 66 37.67 28.15 36.33
CA VAL A 66 36.86 28.56 37.50
C VAL A 66 37.73 28.73 38.75
N SER A 67 38.67 27.80 38.99
CA SER A 67 39.63 27.90 40.09
C SER A 67 40.53 29.14 39.97
N TRP A 68 41.01 29.43 38.76
CA TRP A 68 41.78 30.64 38.48
C TRP A 68 40.95 31.91 38.70
N LEU A 69 39.71 31.97 38.20
CA LEU A 69 38.78 33.09 38.42
C LEU A 69 38.51 33.33 39.92
N TRP A 70 38.40 32.28 40.72
CA TRP A 70 38.26 32.38 42.17
C TRP A 70 39.44 33.11 42.84
N GLN A 71 40.66 32.95 42.32
CA GLN A 71 41.85 33.63 42.84
C GLN A 71 41.90 35.12 42.42
N GLN A 72 41.28 35.48 41.29
CA GLN A 72 41.29 36.84 40.74
C GLN A 72 40.18 37.73 41.33
N ARG A 73 40.52 38.54 42.34
CA ARG A 73 39.55 39.38 43.09
C ARG A 73 38.62 40.23 42.20
N GLN A 74 39.12 40.77 41.09
CA GLN A 74 38.36 41.64 40.17
C GLN A 74 37.37 40.88 39.25
N TRP A 75 37.52 39.56 39.09
CA TRP A 75 36.71 38.73 38.17
C TRP A 75 35.76 37.76 38.89
N ARG A 76 35.76 37.72 40.23
CA ARG A 76 34.93 36.79 41.03
C ARG A 76 33.43 36.92 40.77
N TRP A 77 32.98 38.09 40.33
CA TRP A 77 31.58 38.33 39.99
C TRP A 77 31.09 37.49 38.79
N LEU A 78 31.99 36.90 38.00
CA LEU A 78 31.63 35.96 36.93
C LEU A 78 31.22 34.57 37.44
N LEU A 79 31.66 34.16 38.62
CA LEU A 79 31.35 32.84 39.19
C LEU A 79 29.86 32.58 39.37
N PRO A 80 29.04 33.50 39.93
CA PRO A 80 27.59 33.29 39.99
C PRO A 80 26.95 33.25 38.59
N LEU A 81 27.51 33.93 37.58
CA LEU A 81 27.01 33.83 36.19
C LEU A 81 27.29 32.46 35.60
N ILE A 82 28.48 31.91 35.80
CA ILE A 82 28.81 30.52 35.38
C ILE A 82 27.91 29.52 36.10
N GLY A 83 27.70 29.70 37.40
CA GLY A 83 26.77 28.88 38.18
C GLY A 83 25.34 28.96 37.67
N LEU A 84 24.86 30.16 37.30
CA LEU A 84 23.54 30.35 36.71
C LEU A 84 23.42 29.66 35.35
N VAL A 85 24.43 29.75 34.48
CA VAL A 85 24.43 29.05 33.18
C VAL A 85 24.34 27.53 33.38
N LEU A 86 25.11 26.97 34.33
CA LEU A 86 25.02 25.54 34.65
C LEU A 86 23.64 25.18 35.22
N LEU A 87 23.06 26.01 36.08
CA LEU A 87 21.71 25.77 36.60
C LEU A 87 20.64 25.86 35.50
N LEU A 88 20.81 26.74 34.51
CA LEU A 88 19.93 26.84 33.35
C LEU A 88 20.08 25.64 32.41
N ASP A 89 21.31 25.14 32.20
CA ASP A 89 21.61 23.96 31.39
C ASP A 89 21.04 22.68 32.02
N TYR A 90 21.06 22.58 33.35
CA TYR A 90 20.46 21.48 34.12
C TYR A 90 19.00 21.73 34.51
N LEU A 91 18.40 22.85 34.09
CA LEU A 91 17.01 23.13 34.40
C LEU A 91 16.15 22.08 33.68
N PRO A 92 15.33 21.28 34.40
CA PRO A 92 14.45 20.28 33.79
C PRO A 92 13.22 20.97 33.20
N ALA A 93 13.43 21.97 32.34
CA ALA A 93 12.37 22.57 31.57
C ALA A 93 12.06 21.63 30.39
N PRO A 94 10.82 21.16 30.23
CA PRO A 94 10.45 20.36 29.08
C PRO A 94 10.50 21.25 27.84
N LEU A 95 11.61 21.16 27.11
CA LEU A 95 11.75 21.74 25.79
C LEU A 95 11.29 20.68 24.79
N PRO A 96 10.22 20.92 24.00
CA PRO A 96 9.83 20.02 22.93
C PRO A 96 10.94 20.06 21.87
N MET A 97 11.88 19.13 21.97
CA MET A 97 12.99 18.96 21.04
C MET A 97 12.58 18.20 19.79
N TRP A 98 11.36 17.66 19.79
CA TRP A 98 10.84 16.85 18.69
C TRP A 98 9.33 17.08 18.54
N GLU A 99 8.88 17.15 17.30
CA GLU A 99 7.45 17.11 17.00
C GLU A 99 6.93 15.69 17.24
N LEU A 100 5.74 15.58 17.84
CA LEU A 100 5.15 14.27 18.06
C LEU A 100 4.80 13.63 16.71
N PRO A 101 5.06 12.33 16.56
CA PRO A 101 4.58 11.55 15.43
C PRO A 101 3.08 11.77 15.15
N VAL A 102 2.69 11.77 13.88
CA VAL A 102 1.28 11.91 13.46
C VAL A 102 0.48 10.77 14.09
N SER A 103 -0.50 11.10 14.93
CA SER A 103 -1.27 10.10 15.67
C SER A 103 -2.75 10.18 15.32
N SER A 104 -3.43 9.03 15.43
CA SER A 104 -4.87 8.94 15.28
C SER A 104 -5.57 9.19 16.64
N PRO A 105 -6.64 10.00 16.69
CA PRO A 105 -7.46 10.12 17.89
C PRO A 105 -8.13 8.78 18.28
N TYR A 106 -8.29 7.86 17.32
CA TYR A 106 -8.88 6.54 17.55
C TYR A 106 -8.04 5.66 18.47
N LEU A 107 -6.73 5.92 18.60
CA LEU A 107 -5.86 5.11 19.48
C LEU A 107 -6.32 5.12 20.94
N ALA A 108 -6.94 6.22 21.41
CA ALA A 108 -7.46 6.30 22.77
C ALA A 108 -8.71 5.44 22.96
N GLU A 109 -9.56 5.33 21.94
CA GLU A 109 -10.70 4.41 21.94
C GLU A 109 -10.23 2.97 21.82
N PHE A 110 -9.29 2.73 20.88
CA PHE A 110 -8.69 1.42 20.64
C PHE A 110 -8.02 0.85 21.89
N ALA A 111 -7.36 1.67 22.71
CA ALA A 111 -6.72 1.24 23.95
C ALA A 111 -7.68 0.54 24.95
N GLU A 112 -8.97 0.87 24.89
CA GLU A 112 -10.00 0.30 25.76
C GLU A 112 -10.64 -0.97 25.15
N ILE A 113 -10.41 -1.24 23.86
CA ILE A 113 -10.97 -2.39 23.12
C ILE A 113 -10.02 -3.58 23.32
N GLU A 114 -10.45 -4.60 24.07
CA GLU A 114 -9.69 -5.86 24.23
C GLU A 114 -8.18 -5.67 24.51
N PRO A 115 -7.79 -5.06 25.65
CA PRO A 115 -6.41 -4.60 25.90
C PRO A 115 -5.32 -5.70 25.85
N GLU A 116 -5.71 -6.97 26.00
CA GLU A 116 -4.79 -8.12 25.90
C GLU A 116 -4.59 -8.62 24.46
N ALA A 117 -5.33 -8.07 23.49
CA ALA A 117 -5.28 -8.48 22.10
C ALA A 117 -3.95 -8.04 21.46
N GLY A 118 -3.27 -8.96 20.80
CA GLY A 118 -2.01 -8.70 20.12
C GLY A 118 -2.20 -7.88 18.85
N VAL A 119 -1.28 -6.94 18.61
CA VAL A 119 -1.25 -6.08 17.43
C VAL A 119 0.01 -6.33 16.61
N VAL A 120 -0.13 -6.38 15.29
CA VAL A 120 0.99 -6.28 14.37
C VAL A 120 0.98 -4.90 13.76
N ASN A 121 2.09 -4.19 13.92
CA ASN A 121 2.28 -2.90 13.26
C ASN A 121 2.62 -3.12 11.78
N VAL A 122 1.99 -2.36 10.89
CA VAL A 122 2.25 -2.42 9.44
C VAL A 122 2.67 -1.01 8.95
N PRO A 123 3.79 -0.87 8.23
CA PRO A 123 4.77 -1.92 7.96
C PRO A 123 5.50 -2.35 9.23
N MET A 124 5.86 -3.63 9.29
CA MET A 124 6.91 -4.11 10.20
C MET A 124 8.28 -3.60 9.70
N GLY A 125 9.30 -3.61 10.53
CA GLY A 125 10.62 -3.16 10.11
C GLY A 125 11.55 -2.81 11.26
N TYR A 126 12.83 -3.06 11.06
CA TYR A 126 13.85 -2.91 12.09
C TYR A 126 14.01 -1.47 12.58
N ASP A 127 14.16 -0.53 11.63
CA ASP A 127 14.38 0.87 11.97
C ASP A 127 13.08 1.50 12.47
N LEU A 128 11.96 1.15 11.83
CA LEU A 128 10.66 1.69 12.17
C LEU A 128 10.13 1.19 13.53
N ALA A 129 10.43 -0.06 13.93
CA ALA A 129 9.97 -0.64 15.18
C ALA A 129 10.28 0.23 16.41
N LYS A 130 11.42 0.96 16.43
CA LYS A 130 11.74 1.92 17.51
C LYS A 130 10.70 3.01 17.64
N LEU A 131 10.27 3.56 16.51
CA LEU A 131 9.26 4.60 16.44
C LEU A 131 7.90 4.01 16.82
N LEU A 132 7.57 2.80 16.35
CA LEU A 132 6.25 2.22 16.60
C LEU A 132 6.01 1.81 18.05
N LEU A 133 7.08 1.57 18.82
CA LEU A 133 6.99 1.41 20.28
C LEU A 133 6.39 2.65 20.98
N TYR A 134 6.50 3.86 20.40
CA TYR A 134 5.80 5.03 20.93
C TYR A 134 4.28 4.86 20.86
N TYR A 135 3.73 4.36 19.75
CA TYR A 135 2.29 4.11 19.63
C TYR A 135 1.80 3.03 20.59
N GLN A 136 2.64 2.05 20.92
CA GLN A 136 2.34 1.08 21.97
C GLN A 136 2.09 1.74 23.34
N THR A 137 2.78 2.85 23.64
CA THR A 137 2.51 3.60 24.88
C THR A 137 1.16 4.33 24.87
N LEU A 138 0.56 4.53 23.69
CA LEU A 138 -0.74 5.15 23.52
C LEU A 138 -1.87 4.11 23.59
N HIS A 139 -1.73 3.00 22.86
CA HIS A 139 -2.78 1.99 22.78
C HIS A 139 -2.67 0.85 23.80
N GLY A 140 -1.52 0.66 24.46
CA GLY A 140 -1.35 -0.33 25.53
C GLY A 140 -1.29 -1.81 25.11
N HIS A 141 -1.81 -2.18 23.93
CA HIS A 141 -1.78 -3.55 23.44
C HIS A 141 -0.38 -4.19 23.33
N PRO A 142 -0.25 -5.51 23.57
CA PRO A 142 0.93 -6.29 23.19
C PRO A 142 1.21 -6.17 21.69
N ALA A 143 2.45 -5.86 21.31
CA ALA A 143 2.87 -5.77 19.91
C ALA A 143 3.75 -6.97 19.53
N VAL A 144 3.57 -7.50 18.31
CA VAL A 144 4.36 -8.63 17.78
C VAL A 144 5.84 -8.26 17.58
N GLU A 145 6.11 -7.04 17.13
CA GLU A 145 7.46 -6.55 16.90
C GLU A 145 7.80 -5.39 17.86
N GLY A 146 9.08 -5.27 18.18
CA GLY A 146 9.68 -4.13 18.85
C GLY A 146 11.18 -4.06 18.57
N HIS A 147 11.85 -3.03 19.08
CA HIS A 147 13.30 -2.90 18.91
C HIS A 147 14.08 -3.68 19.97
N PHE A 148 14.94 -4.60 19.54
CA PHE A 148 15.89 -5.30 20.40
C PHE A 148 17.32 -4.79 20.15
N SER A 149 18.18 -4.74 21.16
CA SER A 149 19.59 -4.33 20.94
C SER A 149 20.42 -5.41 20.20
N ARG A 150 19.95 -6.66 20.20
CA ARG A 150 20.61 -7.82 19.59
C ARG A 150 19.57 -8.75 19.00
N TYR A 151 19.83 -9.19 17.78
CA TYR A 151 18.90 -9.99 16.99
C TYR A 151 19.45 -11.38 16.79
N THR A 152 18.56 -12.35 16.87
CA THR A 152 18.84 -13.74 16.57
C THR A 152 17.66 -14.30 15.76
N GLU A 153 17.89 -15.35 14.98
CA GLU A 153 16.81 -16.07 14.29
C GLU A 153 15.71 -16.51 15.28
N ALA A 154 16.09 -16.89 16.51
CA ALA A 154 15.15 -17.23 17.57
C ALA A 154 14.25 -16.06 18.00
N THR A 155 14.76 -14.82 17.96
CA THR A 155 13.97 -13.61 18.31
C THR A 155 12.92 -13.30 17.25
N TYR A 156 13.22 -13.61 15.98
CA TYR A 156 12.31 -13.39 14.85
C TYR A 156 11.56 -14.66 14.39
N ALA A 157 11.77 -15.79 15.06
CA ALA A 157 11.24 -17.08 14.65
C ALA A 157 9.72 -17.06 14.48
N PHE A 158 9.01 -16.31 15.34
CA PHE A 158 7.58 -16.11 15.19
C PHE A 158 7.22 -15.44 13.85
N ILE A 159 7.82 -14.28 13.56
CA ILE A 159 7.57 -13.54 12.32
C ILE A 159 7.97 -14.35 11.08
N SER A 160 9.14 -15.00 11.10
CA SER A 160 9.66 -15.73 9.93
C SER A 160 8.95 -17.07 9.67
N GLN A 161 8.31 -17.67 10.69
CA GLN A 161 7.57 -18.93 10.53
C GLN A 161 6.07 -18.70 10.32
N GLU A 162 5.52 -17.56 10.75
CA GLU A 162 4.11 -17.25 10.54
C GLU A 162 3.83 -16.90 9.07
N PRO A 163 2.90 -17.63 8.39
CA PRO A 163 2.68 -17.48 6.95
C PRO A 163 2.35 -16.06 6.50
N ILE A 164 1.59 -15.31 7.30
CA ILE A 164 1.23 -13.94 6.96
C ILE A 164 2.42 -13.00 7.22
N LEU A 165 3.05 -13.13 8.39
CA LEU A 165 4.01 -12.13 8.87
C LEU A 165 5.30 -12.11 8.03
N HIS A 166 5.87 -13.27 7.68
CA HIS A 166 7.10 -13.31 6.88
C HIS A 166 6.92 -12.76 5.46
N ARG A 167 5.68 -12.76 4.93
CA ARG A 167 5.33 -12.14 3.65
C ARG A 167 5.10 -10.63 3.79
N LEU A 168 4.59 -10.17 4.92
CA LEU A 168 4.32 -8.74 5.16
C LEU A 168 5.55 -7.95 5.67
N TYR A 169 6.64 -8.64 5.98
CA TYR A 169 7.86 -8.00 6.48
C TYR A 169 8.67 -7.39 5.33
N PRO A 170 8.89 -6.06 5.25
CA PRO A 170 9.58 -5.42 4.13
C PRO A 170 11.02 -5.91 3.93
N ALA A 171 11.40 -6.22 2.69
CA ALA A 171 12.71 -6.78 2.37
C ALA A 171 13.84 -5.76 2.49
N ASP A 172 13.50 -4.46 2.43
CA ASP A 172 14.43 -3.34 2.53
C ASP A 172 14.71 -2.89 3.97
N ASP A 173 13.98 -3.41 4.97
CA ASP A 173 14.15 -3.10 6.40
C ASP A 173 14.38 -4.37 7.26
N ILE A 174 15.08 -5.35 6.67
CA ILE A 174 15.56 -6.56 7.36
C ILE A 174 16.80 -6.22 8.20
N PRO A 175 16.88 -6.64 9.47
CA PRO A 175 18.07 -6.45 10.29
C PRO A 175 19.33 -7.06 9.64
N ASN A 176 20.42 -6.29 9.57
CA ASN A 176 21.69 -6.69 8.94
C ASN A 176 22.30 -8.03 9.40
N ALA A 177 21.88 -8.56 10.55
CA ALA A 177 22.36 -9.83 11.10
C ALA A 177 21.52 -11.05 10.67
N MET A 178 20.42 -10.84 9.93
CA MET A 178 19.53 -11.91 9.47
C MET A 178 19.77 -12.25 8.00
N GLN A 179 19.51 -13.51 7.67
CA GLN A 179 19.53 -14.01 6.30
C GLN A 179 18.25 -13.53 5.59
N PRO A 180 18.35 -12.82 4.43
CA PRO A 180 17.18 -12.32 3.71
C PRO A 180 16.19 -13.41 3.31
N GLU A 181 16.67 -14.65 3.11
CA GLU A 181 15.88 -15.81 2.71
C GLU A 181 14.84 -16.24 3.76
N LEU A 182 14.97 -15.76 5.01
CA LEU A 182 13.97 -15.95 6.06
C LEU A 182 12.66 -15.19 5.77
N PHE A 183 12.67 -14.27 4.81
CA PHE A 183 11.54 -13.43 4.44
C PHE A 183 11.28 -13.56 2.94
N THR A 184 10.11 -14.09 2.55
CA THR A 184 9.65 -14.18 1.15
C THR A 184 8.73 -12.99 0.83
N THR A 185 9.12 -11.83 1.33
CA THR A 185 8.36 -10.59 1.36
C THR A 185 7.55 -10.32 0.09
N PHE A 186 6.24 -10.17 0.24
CA PHE A 186 5.24 -9.70 -0.72
C PHE A 186 5.17 -10.42 -2.08
N LYS A 187 6.00 -11.45 -2.31
CA LYS A 187 6.22 -12.01 -3.65
C LYS A 187 5.21 -13.10 -4.01
N GLU A 188 4.82 -13.91 -3.04
CA GLU A 188 3.87 -15.01 -3.23
C GLU A 188 2.56 -14.69 -2.51
N PRO A 189 1.40 -14.86 -3.14
CA PRO A 189 0.11 -14.63 -2.49
C PRO A 189 -0.11 -15.65 -1.35
N ILE A 190 -1.04 -15.34 -0.44
CA ILE A 190 -1.51 -16.27 0.58
C ILE A 190 -2.78 -16.95 0.03
N PRO A 191 -2.72 -18.20 -0.46
CA PRO A 191 -3.89 -18.78 -1.14
C PRO A 191 -5.03 -19.07 -0.16
N ALA A 192 -4.70 -19.54 1.05
CA ALA A 192 -5.67 -19.89 2.09
C ALA A 192 -5.75 -18.79 3.17
N ILE A 193 -6.29 -17.63 2.80
CA ILE A 193 -6.37 -16.45 3.68
C ILE A 193 -7.11 -16.78 4.98
N GLY A 194 -8.29 -17.40 4.91
CA GLY A 194 -9.08 -17.75 6.10
C GLY A 194 -8.32 -18.62 7.12
N PRO A 195 -7.81 -19.81 6.71
CA PRO A 195 -6.97 -20.63 7.56
C PRO A 195 -5.72 -19.91 8.11
N ALA A 196 -5.04 -19.12 7.29
CA ALA A 196 -3.86 -18.36 7.71
C ALA A 196 -4.19 -17.28 8.75
N LEU A 197 -5.30 -16.56 8.59
CA LEU A 197 -5.76 -15.55 9.57
C LEU A 197 -6.12 -16.20 10.90
N ARG A 198 -6.85 -17.33 10.88
CA ARG A 198 -7.16 -18.08 12.11
C ARG A 198 -5.92 -18.66 12.79
N GLN A 199 -4.94 -19.12 12.01
CA GLN A 199 -3.66 -19.55 12.59
C GLN A 199 -3.03 -18.40 13.36
N LEU A 200 -2.90 -17.23 12.74
CA LEU A 200 -2.33 -16.05 13.38
C LEU A 200 -3.17 -15.61 14.59
N GLU A 201 -4.50 -15.63 14.49
CA GLU A 201 -5.42 -15.34 15.61
C GLU A 201 -5.17 -16.28 16.80
N SER A 202 -4.95 -17.58 16.54
CA SER A 202 -4.70 -18.56 17.61
C SER A 202 -3.43 -18.28 18.44
N THR A 203 -2.54 -17.41 17.96
CA THR A 203 -1.33 -16.96 18.66
C THR A 203 -1.58 -15.75 19.57
N GLY A 204 -2.80 -15.20 19.56
CA GLY A 204 -3.24 -14.02 20.30
C GLY A 204 -3.22 -12.72 19.50
N VAL A 205 -2.84 -12.75 18.21
CA VAL A 205 -2.82 -11.57 17.34
C VAL A 205 -4.21 -11.31 16.77
N ARG A 206 -4.78 -10.15 17.07
CA ARG A 206 -6.15 -9.80 16.66
C ARG A 206 -6.22 -8.71 15.59
N TYR A 207 -5.26 -7.78 15.58
CA TYR A 207 -5.33 -6.60 14.73
C TYR A 207 -4.06 -6.36 13.93
N PHE A 208 -4.22 -5.91 12.67
CA PHE A 208 -3.18 -5.14 11.99
C PHE A 208 -3.42 -3.65 12.25
N LEU A 209 -2.41 -2.98 12.78
CA LEU A 209 -2.38 -1.53 12.93
C LEU A 209 -1.44 -0.95 11.87
N MET A 210 -2.01 -0.46 10.78
CA MET A 210 -1.26 0.13 9.69
C MET A 210 -1.02 1.62 9.95
N HIS A 211 0.24 2.05 9.92
CA HIS A 211 0.65 3.43 10.14
C HIS A 211 0.87 4.14 8.79
N LEU A 212 -0.20 4.71 8.23
CA LEU A 212 -0.25 5.27 6.88
C LEU A 212 0.83 6.34 6.63
N ALA A 213 1.20 7.12 7.64
CA ALA A 213 2.27 8.12 7.54
C ALA A 213 3.67 7.52 7.27
N TYR A 214 3.87 6.23 7.56
CA TYR A 214 5.14 5.51 7.40
C TYR A 214 5.07 4.37 6.37
N THR A 215 3.87 4.03 5.90
CA THR A 215 3.67 3.03 4.86
C THR A 215 3.99 3.63 3.49
N LYS A 216 5.03 3.11 2.83
CA LYS A 216 5.29 3.47 1.43
C LYS A 216 4.15 2.97 0.52
N PRO A 217 3.77 3.68 -0.56
CA PRO A 217 2.68 3.25 -1.45
C PRO A 217 2.84 1.81 -1.97
N GLU A 218 4.08 1.38 -2.26
CA GLU A 218 4.39 0.02 -2.68
C GLU A 218 4.13 -1.02 -1.58
N HIS A 219 4.43 -0.70 -0.32
CA HIS A 219 4.17 -1.59 0.82
C HIS A 219 2.67 -1.67 1.13
N PHE A 220 1.95 -0.55 0.98
CA PHE A 220 0.50 -0.51 1.09
C PHE A 220 -0.14 -1.42 0.03
N ALA A 221 0.19 -1.19 -1.25
CA ALA A 221 -0.34 -1.99 -2.35
C ALA A 221 0.01 -3.47 -2.22
N ALA A 222 1.18 -3.80 -1.68
CA ALA A 222 1.59 -5.17 -1.44
C ALA A 222 0.86 -5.81 -0.26
N PHE A 223 0.62 -5.08 0.83
CA PHE A 223 -0.26 -5.55 1.91
C PHE A 223 -1.65 -5.85 1.39
N GLU A 224 -2.24 -4.94 0.60
CA GLU A 224 -3.57 -5.14 0.02
C GLU A 224 -3.65 -6.36 -0.91
N ALA A 225 -2.59 -6.60 -1.71
CA ALA A 225 -2.53 -7.77 -2.58
C ALA A 225 -2.45 -9.10 -1.84
N GLN A 226 -1.95 -9.10 -0.60
CA GLN A 226 -1.79 -10.28 0.25
C GLN A 226 -3.01 -10.53 1.13
N LEU A 227 -3.62 -9.46 1.63
CA LEU A 227 -4.77 -9.49 2.52
C LEU A 227 -5.84 -8.56 1.98
N PRO A 228 -6.75 -9.10 1.13
CA PRO A 228 -7.71 -8.30 0.45
C PRO A 228 -8.90 -7.84 1.33
N LEU A 229 -8.61 -7.12 2.41
CA LEU A 229 -9.51 -6.81 3.53
C LEU A 229 -9.71 -5.31 3.70
N ILE A 230 -10.93 -4.81 3.93
CA ILE A 230 -11.13 -3.43 4.41
C ILE A 230 -10.72 -3.30 5.88
N PRO A 231 -10.16 -2.14 6.28
CA PRO A 231 -10.02 -1.84 7.69
C PRO A 231 -11.39 -1.54 8.33
N ILE A 232 -11.50 -1.81 9.64
CA ILE A 232 -12.65 -1.42 10.49
C ILE A 232 -12.59 0.06 10.92
N PHE A 233 -11.45 0.70 10.71
CA PHE A 233 -11.23 2.12 10.95
C PHE A 233 -10.08 2.60 10.05
N LYS A 234 -10.21 3.76 9.42
CA LYS A 234 -9.12 4.43 8.71
C LYS A 234 -9.30 5.94 8.71
N ASP A 235 -8.23 6.64 9.05
CA ASP A 235 -8.10 8.09 8.94
C ASP A 235 -6.84 8.46 8.15
N GLU A 236 -6.34 9.68 8.28
CA GLU A 236 -5.12 10.14 7.59
C GLU A 236 -3.83 9.53 8.17
N ALA A 237 -3.87 9.06 9.42
CA ALA A 237 -2.70 8.59 10.15
C ALA A 237 -2.60 7.06 10.17
N GLN A 238 -3.73 6.36 10.35
CA GLN A 238 -3.76 4.93 10.62
C GLN A 238 -4.96 4.23 9.98
N ALA A 239 -4.79 2.93 9.75
CA ALA A 239 -5.86 1.99 9.42
C ALA A 239 -5.79 0.75 10.33
N VAL A 240 -6.93 0.27 10.82
CA VAL A 240 -7.04 -0.87 11.74
C VAL A 240 -7.82 -1.98 11.07
N TYR A 241 -7.26 -3.18 11.01
CA TYR A 241 -7.89 -4.37 10.43
C TYR A 241 -8.16 -5.39 11.53
N ASP A 242 -9.37 -5.92 11.59
CA ASP A 242 -9.76 -7.00 12.51
C ASP A 242 -9.57 -8.36 11.83
N LEU A 243 -8.70 -9.20 12.39
CA LEU A 243 -8.31 -10.48 11.79
C LEU A 243 -9.28 -11.62 12.08
N ALA A 244 -10.08 -11.53 13.15
CA ALA A 244 -11.07 -12.57 13.43
C ALA A 244 -12.40 -12.32 12.74
N GLN A 245 -12.67 -11.08 12.35
CA GLN A 245 -13.79 -10.71 11.51
C GLN A 245 -13.28 -10.06 10.23
N PRO A 246 -12.53 -10.81 9.39
CA PRO A 246 -11.98 -10.27 8.16
C PRO A 246 -13.13 -9.82 7.25
N ARG A 247 -13.07 -8.57 6.82
CA ARG A 247 -14.05 -7.98 5.91
C ARG A 247 -13.40 -7.90 4.52
N PRO A 248 -13.71 -8.81 3.58
CA PRO A 248 -13.13 -8.72 2.25
C PRO A 248 -13.53 -7.41 1.56
N TRP A 249 -12.67 -6.89 0.69
CA TRP A 249 -13.12 -5.92 -0.30
C TRP A 249 -14.13 -6.58 -1.22
N GLN A 250 -15.36 -6.12 -1.16
CA GLN A 250 -16.41 -6.64 -2.01
C GLN A 250 -17.27 -5.46 -2.47
N PHE A 251 -17.01 -5.06 -3.71
CA PHE A 251 -17.70 -3.99 -4.43
C PHE A 251 -18.68 -4.54 -5.49
N GLN A 252 -18.93 -5.84 -5.46
CA GLN A 252 -19.78 -6.56 -6.40
C GLN A 252 -20.63 -7.59 -5.65
N GLN A 253 -21.78 -7.95 -6.20
CA GLN A 253 -22.52 -9.09 -5.65
C GLN A 253 -21.70 -10.37 -5.84
N PRO A 254 -21.63 -11.26 -4.83
CA PRO A 254 -21.00 -12.55 -5.00
C PRO A 254 -21.68 -13.30 -6.14
N ARG A 255 -20.89 -13.97 -6.98
CA ARG A 255 -21.40 -14.83 -8.05
C ARG A 255 -20.93 -16.25 -7.79
N PRO A 256 -21.79 -17.27 -7.88
CA PRO A 256 -21.35 -18.65 -7.68
C PRO A 256 -20.30 -19.02 -8.74
N LEU A 257 -19.12 -19.48 -8.29
CA LEU A 257 -18.14 -20.20 -9.11
C LEU A 257 -18.52 -21.68 -9.21
N THR A 258 -18.98 -22.23 -8.09
CA THR A 258 -19.58 -23.55 -7.93
C THR A 258 -20.80 -23.43 -7.01
N ASP A 259 -21.47 -24.54 -6.71
CA ASP A 259 -22.56 -24.54 -5.72
C ASP A 259 -22.06 -24.25 -4.28
N GLU A 260 -20.75 -24.31 -4.05
CA GLU A 260 -20.10 -24.24 -2.73
C GLU A 260 -19.12 -23.08 -2.58
N VAL A 261 -18.76 -22.40 -3.67
CA VAL A 261 -17.75 -21.34 -3.67
C VAL A 261 -18.25 -20.15 -4.48
N ASP A 262 -18.23 -18.97 -3.86
CA ASP A 262 -18.56 -17.71 -4.53
C ASP A 262 -17.31 -16.97 -4.99
N LEU A 263 -17.37 -16.39 -6.18
CA LEU A 263 -16.46 -15.34 -6.66
C LEU A 263 -16.86 -14.02 -6.03
N LEU A 264 -15.91 -13.39 -5.33
CA LEU A 264 -16.06 -12.04 -4.80
C LEU A 264 -15.49 -10.99 -5.77
N GLU A 265 -14.28 -11.20 -6.27
CA GLU A 265 -13.59 -10.27 -7.17
C GLU A 265 -12.69 -11.04 -8.16
N ALA A 266 -12.56 -10.50 -9.37
CA ALA A 266 -11.70 -11.04 -10.42
C ALA A 266 -10.95 -9.89 -11.11
N GLU A 267 -9.63 -9.94 -11.08
CA GLU A 267 -8.75 -8.99 -11.76
C GLU A 267 -8.02 -9.68 -12.92
N VAL A 268 -8.26 -9.20 -14.13
CA VAL A 268 -7.63 -9.70 -15.36
C VAL A 268 -6.47 -8.80 -15.77
N GLY A 269 -5.27 -9.38 -15.84
CA GLY A 269 -4.07 -8.78 -16.39
C GLY A 269 -3.70 -9.38 -17.74
N LEU A 270 -2.98 -8.59 -18.55
CA LEU A 270 -2.44 -9.04 -19.83
C LEU A 270 -0.95 -8.71 -19.91
N THR A 271 -0.19 -9.69 -20.38
CA THR A 271 1.20 -9.55 -20.79
C THR A 271 1.32 -10.00 -22.25
N ASP A 272 2.47 -9.77 -22.88
CA ASP A 272 2.70 -10.18 -24.26
C ASP A 272 2.45 -11.69 -24.50
N THR A 273 2.72 -12.51 -23.49
CA THR A 273 2.73 -13.98 -23.59
C THR A 273 1.63 -14.68 -22.80
N ALA A 274 0.91 -13.98 -21.92
CA ALA A 274 -0.11 -14.61 -21.08
C ALA A 274 -1.20 -13.64 -20.63
N VAL A 275 -2.40 -14.18 -20.42
CA VAL A 275 -3.44 -13.55 -19.59
C VAL A 275 -3.27 -14.06 -18.17
N SER A 276 -3.20 -13.15 -17.20
CA SER A 276 -3.19 -13.49 -15.78
C SER A 276 -4.55 -13.17 -15.16
N LEU A 277 -4.97 -13.98 -14.20
CA LEU A 277 -6.21 -13.77 -13.47
C LEU A 277 -5.96 -13.97 -11.98
N HIS A 278 -6.31 -12.95 -11.21
CA HIS A 278 -6.30 -12.99 -9.75
C HIS A 278 -7.75 -13.01 -9.27
N LEU A 279 -8.10 -14.00 -8.45
CA LEU A 279 -9.45 -14.19 -7.93
C LEU A 279 -9.44 -14.12 -6.42
N LEU A 280 -10.45 -13.46 -5.86
CA LEU A 280 -10.85 -13.60 -4.47
C LEU A 280 -12.17 -14.38 -4.43
N ALA A 281 -12.18 -15.48 -3.69
CA ALA A 281 -13.34 -16.34 -3.53
C ALA A 281 -13.69 -16.53 -2.05
N GLN A 282 -14.95 -16.88 -1.78
CA GLN A 282 -15.44 -17.21 -0.45
C GLN A 282 -16.05 -18.61 -0.44
N LEU A 283 -15.65 -19.42 0.53
CA LEU A 283 -16.18 -20.75 0.74
C LEU A 283 -17.56 -20.68 1.40
N GLN A 284 -18.61 -21.07 0.70
CA GLN A 284 -19.97 -21.15 1.23
C GLN A 284 -20.28 -22.50 1.88
N ASN A 285 -19.57 -23.56 1.44
CA ASN A 285 -19.75 -24.91 1.96
C ASN A 285 -18.45 -25.72 1.90
N LEU A 286 -18.19 -26.53 2.93
CA LEU A 286 -17.01 -27.39 3.00
C LEU A 286 -16.94 -28.45 1.88
N ALA A 287 -18.05 -28.75 1.21
CA ALA A 287 -18.04 -29.60 0.02
C ALA A 287 -17.25 -28.98 -1.16
N GLY A 288 -17.03 -27.65 -1.17
CA GLY A 288 -16.20 -26.97 -2.17
C GLY A 288 -14.69 -27.16 -1.96
N VAL A 289 -14.28 -27.81 -0.88
CA VAL A 289 -12.86 -28.13 -0.63
C VAL A 289 -12.34 -29.09 -1.69
N GLY A 290 -11.19 -28.75 -2.30
CA GLY A 290 -10.63 -29.47 -3.44
C GLY A 290 -11.14 -28.98 -4.80
N ALA A 291 -12.02 -27.98 -4.86
CA ALA A 291 -12.42 -27.35 -6.13
C ALA A 291 -11.18 -26.83 -6.88
N SER A 292 -11.17 -27.03 -8.21
CA SER A 292 -10.13 -26.57 -9.10
C SER A 292 -10.71 -25.75 -10.24
N CYS A 293 -10.00 -24.72 -10.66
CA CYS A 293 -10.42 -23.85 -11.75
C CYS A 293 -9.40 -23.83 -12.90
N GLU A 294 -9.90 -23.65 -14.11
CA GLU A 294 -9.15 -23.39 -15.33
C GLU A 294 -9.63 -22.07 -15.95
N LEU A 295 -8.69 -21.27 -16.46
CA LEU A 295 -8.98 -20.09 -17.25
C LEU A 295 -9.03 -20.47 -18.73
N LEU A 296 -10.12 -20.09 -19.38
CA LEU A 296 -10.41 -20.37 -20.78
C LEU A 296 -10.35 -19.07 -21.60
N LEU A 297 -9.84 -19.18 -22.82
CA LEU A 297 -9.90 -18.14 -23.85
C LEU A 297 -10.77 -18.62 -25.02
N GLY A 298 -11.87 -17.91 -25.29
CA GLY A 298 -12.86 -18.29 -26.31
C GLY A 298 -13.52 -19.63 -26.00
N GLN A 299 -13.98 -20.34 -27.04
CA GLN A 299 -14.42 -21.73 -26.94
C GLN A 299 -13.20 -22.67 -26.87
N GLU A 300 -12.39 -22.55 -25.82
CA GLU A 300 -11.17 -23.36 -25.57
C GLU A 300 -10.03 -23.15 -26.57
N THR A 301 -9.89 -21.95 -27.14
CA THR A 301 -8.73 -21.60 -27.98
C THR A 301 -7.41 -21.74 -27.21
N ALA A 302 -7.43 -21.42 -25.91
CA ALA A 302 -6.37 -21.73 -24.97
C ALA A 302 -6.99 -22.02 -23.59
N VAL A 303 -6.34 -22.89 -22.83
CA VAL A 303 -6.77 -23.31 -21.49
C VAL A 303 -5.56 -23.34 -20.55
N SER A 304 -5.72 -22.80 -19.34
CA SER A 304 -4.66 -22.82 -18.33
C SER A 304 -4.55 -24.20 -17.69
N SER A 305 -3.45 -24.47 -17.00
CA SER A 305 -3.41 -25.64 -16.12
C SER A 305 -4.49 -25.53 -15.03
N PRO A 306 -5.14 -26.64 -14.64
CA PRO A 306 -6.08 -26.64 -13.53
C PRO A 306 -5.34 -26.30 -12.24
N THR A 307 -5.89 -25.36 -11.48
CA THR A 307 -5.31 -24.92 -10.21
C THR A 307 -6.34 -25.06 -9.10
N VAL A 308 -5.93 -25.67 -7.99
CA VAL A 308 -6.80 -25.87 -6.82
C VAL A 308 -7.12 -24.51 -6.19
N LEU A 309 -8.42 -24.19 -6.13
CA LEU A 309 -8.94 -22.98 -5.51
C LEU A 309 -8.96 -23.12 -3.98
N ILE A 310 -9.44 -24.26 -3.49
CA ILE A 310 -9.60 -24.53 -2.05
C ILE A 310 -8.72 -25.73 -1.68
N ASP A 311 -7.55 -25.49 -1.10
CA ASP A 311 -6.58 -26.54 -0.79
C ASP A 311 -7.12 -27.52 0.29
N PRO A 312 -7.31 -28.82 -0.02
CA PRO A 312 -7.82 -29.79 0.93
C PRO A 312 -6.92 -30.04 2.15
N ALA A 313 -5.65 -29.63 2.10
CA ALA A 313 -4.74 -29.78 3.24
C ALA A 313 -4.95 -28.72 4.34
N ALA A 314 -5.63 -27.61 4.04
CA ALA A 314 -5.84 -26.52 5.00
C ALA A 314 -7.14 -26.68 5.82
N SER A 315 -7.18 -26.03 6.99
CA SER A 315 -8.28 -26.12 7.96
C SER A 315 -9.43 -25.14 7.66
N TRP A 316 -10.06 -25.28 6.49
CA TRP A 316 -11.13 -24.40 6.01
C TRP A 316 -12.39 -24.41 6.89
N GLN A 317 -13.10 -23.29 6.89
CA GLN A 317 -14.43 -23.07 7.48
C GLN A 317 -15.30 -22.29 6.50
N VAL A 318 -16.62 -22.38 6.67
CA VAL A 318 -17.56 -21.57 5.88
C VAL A 318 -17.34 -20.09 6.18
N GLY A 319 -17.34 -19.26 5.13
CA GLY A 319 -17.02 -17.83 5.16
C GLY A 319 -15.56 -17.51 4.87
N ASP A 320 -14.68 -18.51 4.81
CA ASP A 320 -13.26 -18.30 4.53
C ASP A 320 -12.99 -17.74 3.15
N LEU A 321 -11.98 -16.87 3.12
CA LEU A 321 -11.46 -16.27 1.90
C LEU A 321 -10.34 -17.13 1.32
N ALA A 322 -10.39 -17.33 0.01
CA ALA A 322 -9.37 -17.96 -0.79
C ALA A 322 -8.90 -17.01 -1.90
N GLN A 323 -7.60 -17.02 -2.18
CA GLN A 323 -7.01 -16.29 -3.28
C GLN A 323 -6.43 -17.29 -4.29
N LEU A 324 -6.77 -17.10 -5.57
CA LEU A 324 -6.28 -17.94 -6.66
C LEU A 324 -5.63 -17.07 -7.73
N GLN A 325 -4.47 -17.50 -8.21
CA GLN A 325 -3.81 -16.90 -9.35
C GLN A 325 -3.71 -17.94 -10.47
N LEU A 326 -4.30 -17.61 -11.62
CA LEU A 326 -4.25 -18.40 -12.84
C LEU A 326 -3.43 -17.64 -13.87
N ALA A 327 -2.62 -18.39 -14.64
CA ALA A 327 -1.92 -17.85 -15.80
C ALA A 327 -2.29 -18.70 -17.01
N LEU A 328 -2.81 -18.05 -18.04
CA LEU A 328 -3.13 -18.64 -19.32
C LEU A 328 -2.09 -18.20 -20.36
N PRO A 329 -1.14 -19.07 -20.73
CA PRO A 329 -0.22 -18.78 -21.83
C PRO A 329 -1.00 -18.58 -23.14
N LEU A 330 -0.70 -17.50 -23.85
CA LEU A 330 -1.35 -17.18 -25.12
C LEU A 330 -0.64 -17.89 -26.28
N PRO A 331 -1.39 -18.43 -27.25
CA PRO A 331 -0.81 -18.93 -28.50
C PRO A 331 0.00 -17.84 -29.22
N GLY A 332 1.04 -18.24 -29.96
CA GLY A 332 1.90 -17.30 -30.69
C GLY A 332 1.14 -16.52 -31.76
N GLU A 333 0.28 -17.18 -32.52
CA GLU A 333 -0.60 -16.56 -33.51
C GLU A 333 -2.06 -16.73 -33.06
N LEU A 334 -2.77 -15.61 -32.97
CA LEU A 334 -4.22 -15.55 -32.78
C LEU A 334 -4.80 -14.78 -33.95
N ALA A 335 -5.92 -15.25 -34.48
CA ALA A 335 -6.62 -14.52 -35.53
C ALA A 335 -7.21 -13.23 -34.96
N ALA A 336 -7.36 -12.21 -35.81
CA ALA A 336 -8.06 -10.99 -35.42
C ALA A 336 -9.50 -11.34 -34.99
N GLY A 337 -9.91 -10.85 -33.83
CA GLY A 337 -11.19 -11.21 -33.23
C GLY A 337 -11.26 -10.90 -31.73
N SER A 338 -12.45 -11.03 -31.18
CA SER A 338 -12.70 -10.93 -29.75
C SER A 338 -12.87 -12.32 -29.16
N TYR A 339 -12.11 -12.61 -28.11
CA TYR A 339 -12.09 -13.89 -27.42
C TYR A 339 -12.58 -13.68 -25.98
N PRO A 340 -13.79 -14.13 -25.63
CA PRO A 340 -14.29 -14.03 -24.27
C PRO A 340 -13.42 -14.84 -23.30
N LEU A 341 -13.21 -14.31 -22.10
CA LEU A 341 -12.54 -15.04 -21.03
C LEU A 341 -13.59 -15.71 -20.14
N ALA A 342 -13.32 -16.96 -19.73
CA ALA A 342 -14.22 -17.71 -18.88
C ALA A 342 -13.47 -18.55 -17.85
N LEU A 343 -14.13 -18.88 -16.75
CA LEU A 343 -13.64 -19.79 -15.72
C LEU A 343 -14.42 -21.09 -15.72
N ARG A 344 -13.70 -22.20 -15.66
CA ARG A 344 -14.29 -23.54 -15.48
C ARG A 344 -13.85 -24.11 -14.15
N CYS A 345 -14.78 -24.29 -13.21
CA CYS A 345 -14.48 -24.67 -11.83
C CYS A 345 -15.18 -25.96 -11.36
N GLY A 346 -15.25 -26.99 -12.20
CA GLY A 346 -15.90 -28.28 -11.85
C GLY A 346 -17.44 -28.26 -11.82
N GLY A 347 -18.07 -27.09 -11.99
CA GLY A 347 -19.51 -26.92 -12.22
C GLY A 347 -19.96 -27.31 -13.64
N VAL A 348 -21.26 -27.18 -13.90
CA VAL A 348 -21.88 -27.58 -15.20
C VAL A 348 -21.69 -26.52 -16.30
N GLU A 349 -21.51 -25.25 -15.93
CA GLU A 349 -21.37 -24.13 -16.87
C GLU A 349 -20.12 -23.29 -16.58
N ASP A 350 -19.53 -22.74 -17.63
CA ASP A 350 -18.38 -21.84 -17.55
C ASP A 350 -18.83 -20.44 -17.10
N VAL A 351 -18.13 -19.85 -16.12
CA VAL A 351 -18.41 -18.50 -15.61
C VAL A 351 -17.71 -17.47 -16.50
N LEU A 352 -18.48 -16.70 -17.26
CA LEU A 352 -17.95 -15.64 -18.10
C LEU A 352 -17.38 -14.48 -17.25
N LEU A 353 -16.16 -14.06 -17.59
CA LEU A 353 -15.56 -12.83 -17.07
C LEU A 353 -16.11 -11.61 -17.82
N ARG A 354 -15.90 -10.41 -17.29
CA ARG A 354 -16.36 -9.16 -17.92
C ARG A 354 -15.48 -8.79 -19.10
N GLU A 355 -14.20 -9.14 -19.00
CA GLU A 355 -13.19 -8.85 -19.99
C GLU A 355 -13.17 -9.90 -21.10
N SER A 356 -12.82 -9.43 -22.29
CA SER A 356 -12.44 -10.27 -23.42
C SER A 356 -11.06 -9.86 -23.91
N LEU A 357 -10.32 -10.78 -24.52
CA LEU A 357 -9.11 -10.46 -25.25
C LEU A 357 -9.49 -10.06 -26.67
N LEU A 358 -9.20 -8.82 -27.07
CA LEU A 358 -9.29 -8.39 -28.45
C LEU A 358 -7.92 -8.53 -29.11
N VAL A 359 -7.90 -9.19 -30.27
CA VAL A 359 -6.76 -9.20 -31.20
C VAL A 359 -7.17 -8.39 -32.41
N ASP A 360 -6.44 -7.31 -32.70
CA ASP A 360 -6.75 -6.46 -33.85
C ASP A 360 -6.22 -7.05 -35.17
N THR A 361 -6.38 -6.33 -36.27
CA THR A 361 -5.89 -6.78 -37.59
C THR A 361 -4.36 -6.74 -37.74
N THR A 362 -3.65 -6.03 -36.85
CA THR A 362 -2.18 -5.97 -36.83
C THR A 362 -1.56 -7.06 -35.95
N GLY A 363 -2.39 -7.75 -35.16
CA GLY A 363 -1.98 -8.76 -34.18
C GLY A 363 -1.75 -8.18 -32.76
N GLU A 364 -2.01 -6.89 -32.56
CA GLU A 364 -1.98 -6.24 -31.26
C GLU A 364 -3.10 -6.80 -30.37
N ARG A 365 -2.76 -7.02 -29.10
CA ARG A 365 -3.62 -7.67 -28.11
C ARG A 365 -3.95 -6.68 -27.02
N ARG A 366 -5.24 -6.57 -26.69
CA ARG A 366 -5.70 -5.78 -25.54
C ARG A 366 -6.84 -6.44 -24.82
N LEU A 367 -6.96 -6.18 -23.53
CA LEU A 367 -8.16 -6.51 -22.78
C LEU A 367 -9.19 -5.43 -23.05
N VAL A 368 -10.39 -5.85 -23.45
CA VAL A 368 -11.55 -4.97 -23.60
C VAL A 368 -12.60 -5.34 -22.57
N GLY A 369 -13.30 -4.33 -22.07
CA GLY A 369 -14.34 -4.50 -21.06
C GLY A 369 -15.71 -4.70 -21.68
N VAL A 370 -16.73 -4.21 -20.98
CA VAL A 370 -18.10 -4.24 -21.47
C VAL A 370 -18.20 -3.27 -22.66
N PRO A 371 -18.63 -3.73 -23.85
CA PRO A 371 -18.84 -2.85 -24.99
C PRO A 371 -19.93 -1.83 -24.66
N VAL A 372 -19.62 -0.55 -24.84
CA VAL A 372 -20.56 0.56 -24.62
C VAL A 372 -21.03 1.11 -25.95
N ASN A 373 -20.11 1.32 -26.90
CA ASN A 373 -20.35 1.90 -28.22
C ASN A 373 -21.25 3.16 -28.18
N ALA A 374 -20.94 4.07 -27.25
CA ALA A 374 -21.67 5.32 -27.08
C ALA A 374 -21.02 6.44 -27.89
N GLN A 375 -21.85 7.24 -28.55
CA GLN A 375 -21.45 8.49 -29.18
C GLN A 375 -21.63 9.64 -28.18
N LEU A 376 -20.60 10.47 -27.98
CA LEU A 376 -20.63 11.66 -27.12
C LEU A 376 -20.38 12.90 -27.98
N GLY A 377 -21.41 13.74 -28.11
CA GLY A 377 -21.41 14.84 -29.07
C GLY A 377 -21.19 14.34 -30.50
N SER A 378 -20.58 15.16 -31.35
CA SER A 378 -20.33 14.82 -32.76
C SER A 378 -18.93 14.24 -33.03
N ALA A 379 -18.07 14.13 -32.02
CA ALA A 379 -16.63 13.92 -32.24
C ALA A 379 -16.02 12.72 -31.53
N ILE A 380 -16.61 12.25 -30.43
CA ILE A 380 -16.00 11.25 -29.54
C ILE A 380 -16.94 10.06 -29.40
N ALA A 381 -16.39 8.86 -29.43
CA ALA A 381 -17.12 7.65 -29.09
C ALA A 381 -16.40 6.89 -27.96
N LEU A 382 -17.16 6.39 -26.99
CA LEU A 382 -16.68 5.44 -25.98
C LEU A 382 -16.93 4.02 -26.48
N GLN A 383 -15.86 3.28 -26.76
CA GLN A 383 -15.93 1.93 -27.32
C GLN A 383 -16.30 0.91 -26.25
N ASP A 384 -15.50 0.85 -25.19
CA ASP A 384 -15.70 -0.06 -24.07
C ASP A 384 -15.19 0.55 -22.75
N VAL A 385 -15.63 -0.04 -21.64
CA VAL A 385 -15.20 0.33 -20.29
C VAL A 385 -14.84 -0.92 -19.52
N ARG A 386 -13.62 -0.92 -18.97
CA ARG A 386 -13.16 -1.85 -17.95
C ARG A 386 -13.18 -1.17 -16.60
N TYR A 387 -13.53 -1.92 -15.56
CA TYR A 387 -13.37 -1.45 -14.20
C TYR A 387 -13.10 -2.62 -13.27
N TRP A 388 -12.29 -2.37 -12.25
CA TRP A 388 -11.88 -3.34 -11.25
C TRP A 388 -11.64 -2.62 -9.93
N PHE A 389 -11.61 -3.37 -8.83
CA PHE A 389 -11.36 -2.81 -7.51
C PHE A 389 -10.01 -3.24 -6.99
N LYS A 390 -9.30 -2.30 -6.36
CA LYS A 390 -8.08 -2.59 -5.62
C LYS A 390 -8.12 -1.83 -4.31
N GLY A 391 -8.15 -2.55 -3.20
CA GLY A 391 -8.40 -1.90 -1.93
C GLY A 391 -9.77 -1.23 -1.91
N SER A 392 -9.84 0.00 -1.39
CA SER A 392 -11.03 0.85 -1.48
C SER A 392 -11.11 1.70 -2.77
N GLN A 393 -10.22 1.49 -3.74
CA GLN A 393 -10.20 2.25 -4.99
C GLN A 393 -10.97 1.52 -6.09
N LEU A 394 -11.85 2.25 -6.77
CA LEU A 394 -12.42 1.86 -8.07
C LEU A 394 -11.47 2.34 -9.17
N HIS A 395 -10.94 1.42 -9.96
CA HIS A 395 -10.17 1.73 -11.15
C HIS A 395 -11.05 1.58 -12.39
N LEU A 396 -10.87 2.47 -13.36
CA LEU A 396 -11.55 2.44 -14.65
C LEU A 396 -10.50 2.54 -15.77
N SER A 397 -10.66 1.77 -16.85
CA SER A 397 -10.01 2.01 -18.13
C SER A 397 -11.09 2.24 -19.18
N LEU A 398 -11.11 3.43 -19.76
CA LEU A 398 -12.07 3.87 -20.76
C LEU A 398 -11.38 3.94 -22.12
N HIS A 399 -11.94 3.28 -23.12
CA HIS A 399 -11.40 3.30 -24.47
C HIS A 399 -12.18 4.26 -25.36
N TRP A 400 -11.56 5.40 -25.66
CA TRP A 400 -12.14 6.44 -26.50
C TRP A 400 -11.66 6.33 -27.94
N LEU A 401 -12.55 6.64 -28.88
CA LEU A 401 -12.24 6.87 -30.29
C LEU A 401 -12.62 8.31 -30.65
N ALA A 402 -11.64 9.11 -31.04
CA ALA A 402 -11.84 10.45 -31.57
C ALA A 402 -12.22 10.37 -33.05
N GLN A 403 -13.51 10.27 -33.37
CA GLN A 403 -13.99 10.22 -34.76
C GLN A 403 -13.65 11.48 -35.56
N SER A 404 -13.60 12.63 -34.89
CA SER A 404 -13.05 13.88 -35.41
C SER A 404 -12.29 14.63 -34.32
N ALA A 405 -11.42 15.57 -34.69
CA ALA A 405 -10.63 16.35 -33.72
C ALA A 405 -11.56 17.23 -32.85
N PRO A 406 -11.72 16.93 -31.55
CA PRO A 406 -12.54 17.73 -30.65
C PRO A 406 -11.92 19.13 -30.48
N ARG A 407 -12.76 20.17 -30.49
CA ARG A 407 -12.30 21.57 -30.32
C ARG A 407 -12.60 22.14 -28.94
N GLN A 408 -13.30 21.37 -28.11
CA GLN A 408 -13.72 21.76 -26.77
C GLN A 408 -12.75 21.17 -25.74
N GLU A 409 -12.51 21.92 -24.67
CA GLU A 409 -11.86 21.42 -23.47
C GLU A 409 -12.91 20.66 -22.65
N LEU A 410 -12.84 19.33 -22.68
CA LEU A 410 -13.80 18.47 -22.02
C LEU A 410 -13.18 17.84 -20.78
N LYS A 411 -14.03 17.61 -19.79
CA LYS A 411 -13.70 16.81 -18.61
C LYS A 411 -14.56 15.56 -18.56
N LEU A 412 -13.92 14.45 -18.19
CA LEU A 412 -14.56 13.23 -17.77
C LEU A 412 -15.17 13.44 -16.39
N PHE A 413 -16.42 13.01 -16.25
CA PHE A 413 -17.03 12.77 -14.94
C PHE A 413 -17.31 11.28 -14.74
N VAL A 414 -17.05 10.78 -13.54
CA VAL A 414 -17.51 9.48 -13.06
C VAL A 414 -18.31 9.70 -11.79
N HIS A 415 -19.58 9.33 -11.79
CA HIS A 415 -20.49 9.48 -10.66
C HIS A 415 -20.85 8.11 -10.09
N VAL A 416 -20.80 8.02 -8.76
CA VAL A 416 -21.36 6.93 -7.96
C VAL A 416 -22.70 7.41 -7.41
N LEU A 417 -23.78 6.86 -7.95
CA LEU A 417 -25.15 7.23 -7.62
C LEU A 417 -25.78 6.16 -6.73
N ASN A 418 -26.51 6.54 -5.68
CA ASN A 418 -27.27 5.57 -4.88
C ASN A 418 -28.57 5.14 -5.59
N GLU A 419 -29.33 4.26 -4.93
CA GLU A 419 -30.63 3.74 -5.42
C GLU A 419 -31.67 4.84 -5.75
N THR A 420 -31.56 6.02 -5.13
CA THR A 420 -32.45 7.17 -5.41
C THR A 420 -31.97 8.06 -6.56
N GLY A 421 -30.82 7.74 -7.16
CA GLY A 421 -30.14 8.56 -8.17
C GLY A 421 -29.35 9.74 -7.58
N ALA A 422 -29.21 9.82 -6.26
CA ALA A 422 -28.43 10.89 -5.63
C ALA A 422 -26.93 10.60 -5.69
N LEU A 423 -26.15 11.65 -5.94
CA LEU A 423 -24.71 11.59 -6.02
C LEU A 423 -24.08 11.35 -4.64
N VAL A 424 -23.21 10.35 -4.54
CA VAL A 424 -22.54 9.95 -3.29
C VAL A 424 -21.04 10.16 -3.38
N ARG A 425 -20.45 9.88 -4.55
CA ARG A 425 -19.03 10.11 -4.85
C ARG A 425 -18.89 10.51 -6.31
N GLN A 426 -17.91 11.35 -6.62
CA GLN A 426 -17.60 11.72 -8.00
C GLN A 426 -16.10 11.87 -8.24
N LEU A 427 -15.73 11.73 -9.52
CA LEU A 427 -14.44 12.09 -10.08
C LEU A 427 -14.68 13.08 -11.23
N ASP A 428 -13.89 14.16 -11.28
CA ASP A 428 -13.91 15.17 -12.33
C ASP A 428 -12.48 15.47 -12.80
N VAL A 429 -12.13 15.02 -14.01
CA VAL A 429 -10.75 15.07 -14.51
C VAL A 429 -10.70 15.37 -15.99
N VAL A 430 -9.59 15.95 -16.45
CA VAL A 430 -9.25 15.89 -17.88
C VAL A 430 -8.75 14.46 -18.15
N PRO A 431 -9.14 13.80 -19.27
CA PRO A 431 -8.75 12.42 -19.56
C PRO A 431 -7.26 12.13 -19.40
N CYS A 432 -6.94 10.87 -19.10
CA CYS A 432 -5.63 10.34 -18.75
C CYS A 432 -5.02 11.03 -17.53
N ASN A 433 -5.82 11.22 -16.46
CA ASN A 433 -5.40 11.87 -15.23
C ASN A 433 -4.68 13.20 -15.49
N TRP A 434 -5.37 14.09 -16.21
CA TRP A 434 -4.91 15.43 -16.61
C TRP A 434 -3.86 15.51 -17.73
N GLN A 435 -3.62 14.42 -18.47
CA GLN A 435 -2.55 14.37 -19.48
C GLN A 435 -3.05 14.40 -20.92
N CYS A 436 -4.28 13.98 -21.19
CA CYS A 436 -4.86 13.87 -22.53
C CYS A 436 -5.96 14.91 -22.75
N ALA A 437 -5.61 16.20 -22.79
CA ALA A 437 -6.58 17.24 -23.11
C ALA A 437 -7.28 16.95 -24.45
N THR A 438 -8.62 16.96 -24.47
CA THR A 438 -9.42 16.55 -25.64
C THR A 438 -9.18 17.41 -26.88
N THR A 439 -8.74 18.65 -26.72
CA THR A 439 -8.36 19.55 -27.82
C THR A 439 -7.11 19.10 -28.59
N GLN A 440 -6.33 18.17 -28.02
CA GLN A 440 -5.14 17.61 -28.63
C GLN A 440 -5.42 16.29 -29.38
N TRP A 441 -6.63 15.74 -29.24
CA TRP A 441 -6.98 14.48 -29.88
C TRP A 441 -7.09 14.66 -31.39
N GLN A 442 -6.55 13.70 -32.13
CA GLN A 442 -6.58 13.67 -33.60
C GLN A 442 -7.76 12.83 -34.11
N ALA A 443 -8.25 13.14 -35.31
CA ALA A 443 -9.27 12.30 -35.94
C ALA A 443 -8.72 10.88 -36.21
N GLY A 444 -9.49 9.87 -35.81
CA GLY A 444 -9.13 8.45 -35.85
C GLY A 444 -8.26 7.99 -34.67
N GLN A 445 -7.93 8.86 -33.71
CA GLN A 445 -7.10 8.47 -32.56
C GLN A 445 -7.90 7.60 -31.58
N GLU A 446 -7.32 6.48 -31.16
CA GLU A 446 -7.76 5.71 -30.00
C GLU A 446 -6.99 6.16 -28.75
N ILE A 447 -7.69 6.31 -27.64
CA ILE A 447 -7.13 6.76 -26.36
C ILE A 447 -7.56 5.76 -25.28
N GLU A 448 -6.59 5.19 -24.58
CA GLU A 448 -6.82 4.47 -23.32
C GLU A 448 -6.68 5.45 -22.16
N ASP A 449 -7.77 5.64 -21.43
CA ASP A 449 -7.91 6.59 -20.33
C ASP A 449 -8.11 5.83 -19.02
N VAL A 450 -7.08 5.82 -18.17
CA VAL A 450 -7.08 5.08 -16.90
C VAL A 450 -7.25 6.02 -15.74
N GLU A 451 -8.29 5.81 -14.95
CA GLU A 451 -8.68 6.66 -13.83
C GLU A 451 -8.93 5.86 -12.54
N SER A 452 -8.88 6.55 -11.40
CA SER A 452 -9.11 5.93 -10.09
C SER A 452 -9.98 6.81 -9.19
N LEU A 453 -10.88 6.19 -8.43
CA LEU A 453 -11.81 6.84 -7.52
C LEU A 453 -11.83 6.15 -6.15
N GLU A 454 -11.51 6.90 -5.10
CA GLU A 454 -11.56 6.42 -3.70
C GLU A 454 -13.01 6.23 -3.23
N LEU A 455 -13.33 5.02 -2.80
CA LEU A 455 -14.64 4.65 -2.24
C LEU A 455 -14.63 4.51 -0.72
N TRP A 456 -13.50 4.73 -0.04
CA TRP A 456 -13.48 4.83 1.42
C TRP A 456 -14.49 5.88 1.91
N GLY A 457 -15.20 5.57 2.98
CA GLY A 457 -16.31 6.36 3.51
C GLY A 457 -17.64 6.28 2.74
N VAL A 458 -17.72 5.56 1.61
CA VAL A 458 -19.00 5.31 0.94
C VAL A 458 -19.81 4.31 1.77
N PRO A 459 -21.09 4.60 2.09
CA PRO A 459 -21.91 3.68 2.88
C PRO A 459 -22.11 2.32 2.20
N ALA A 460 -22.50 1.30 2.97
CA ALA A 460 -22.94 0.05 2.39
C ALA A 460 -24.25 0.26 1.61
N GLY A 461 -24.35 -0.36 0.44
CA GLY A 461 -25.50 -0.21 -0.45
C GLY A 461 -25.19 -0.59 -1.89
N GLN A 462 -26.21 -0.51 -2.73
CA GLN A 462 -26.06 -0.67 -4.18
C GLN A 462 -25.94 0.71 -4.84
N TYR A 463 -25.00 0.79 -5.77
CA TYR A 463 -24.63 2.01 -6.45
C TYR A 463 -24.57 1.80 -7.96
N GLN A 464 -24.97 2.83 -8.69
CA GLN A 464 -24.94 2.88 -10.13
C GLN A 464 -23.77 3.78 -10.56
N LEU A 465 -22.92 3.28 -11.45
CA LEU A 465 -21.89 4.10 -12.10
C LEU A 465 -22.48 4.81 -13.30
N ALA A 466 -22.28 6.13 -13.34
CA ALA A 466 -22.66 7.00 -14.45
C ALA A 466 -21.42 7.78 -14.93
N LEU A 467 -21.20 7.81 -16.24
CA LEU A 467 -20.01 8.42 -16.83
C LEU A 467 -20.35 9.25 -18.07
N GLY A 468 -19.51 10.24 -18.37
CA GLY A 468 -19.70 11.08 -19.55
C GLY A 468 -18.68 12.21 -19.63
N LEU A 469 -18.84 13.07 -20.63
CA LEU A 469 -17.99 14.23 -20.85
C LEU A 469 -18.81 15.52 -20.71
N TYR A 470 -18.21 16.57 -20.18
CA TYR A 470 -18.79 17.91 -20.14
C TYR A 470 -17.78 18.97 -20.55
N ASP A 471 -18.27 20.08 -21.09
CA ASP A 471 -17.45 21.24 -21.44
C ASP A 471 -16.97 21.95 -20.17
N ALA A 472 -15.65 22.04 -19.99
CA ALA A 472 -15.05 22.59 -18.78
C ALA A 472 -15.34 24.08 -18.56
N SER A 473 -15.68 24.81 -19.63
CA SER A 473 -15.96 26.25 -19.59
C SER A 473 -17.42 26.56 -19.28
N THR A 474 -18.36 25.74 -19.76
CA THR A 474 -19.80 25.97 -19.58
C THR A 474 -20.42 25.09 -18.49
N GLY A 475 -19.80 23.95 -18.17
CA GLY A 475 -20.37 22.92 -17.30
C GLY A 475 -21.44 22.06 -17.97
N GLU A 476 -21.71 22.27 -19.27
CA GLU A 476 -22.74 21.51 -19.99
C GLU A 476 -22.22 20.13 -20.40
N ARG A 477 -23.00 19.08 -20.08
CA ARG A 477 -22.71 17.71 -20.50
C ARG A 477 -22.92 17.55 -22.00
N LEU A 478 -22.06 16.75 -22.64
CA LEU A 478 -22.26 16.38 -24.03
C LEU A 478 -23.50 15.47 -24.18
N PRO A 479 -24.25 15.61 -25.28
CA PRO A 479 -25.33 14.67 -25.59
C PRO A 479 -24.72 13.29 -25.84
N VAL A 480 -25.37 12.26 -25.33
CA VAL A 480 -24.93 10.86 -25.46
C VAL A 480 -25.94 10.08 -26.27
N GLU A 481 -25.48 9.27 -27.22
CA GLU A 481 -26.30 8.29 -27.94
C GLU A 481 -25.69 6.90 -27.81
N VAL A 482 -26.49 5.90 -27.41
CA VAL A 482 -26.06 4.49 -27.33
C VAL A 482 -26.87 3.70 -28.34
N GLY A 483 -26.18 3.02 -29.28
CA GLY A 483 -26.86 2.28 -30.35
C GLY A 483 -27.80 3.16 -31.20
N GLY A 484 -27.47 4.45 -31.36
CA GLY A 484 -28.30 5.43 -32.09
C GLY A 484 -29.52 5.96 -31.34
N THR A 485 -29.66 5.64 -30.04
CA THR A 485 -30.72 6.17 -29.18
C THR A 485 -30.13 7.19 -28.20
N ALA A 486 -30.67 8.40 -28.20
CA ALA A 486 -30.26 9.45 -27.25
C ALA A 486 -30.55 9.03 -25.80
N VAL A 487 -29.56 9.20 -24.93
CA VAL A 487 -29.63 8.90 -23.50
C VAL A 487 -29.89 10.19 -22.72
N PRO A 488 -30.82 10.19 -21.74
CA PRO A 488 -31.06 11.36 -20.89
C PRO A 488 -29.81 11.81 -20.13
N ASP A 489 -29.78 13.10 -19.78
CA ASP A 489 -28.77 13.72 -18.90
C ASP A 489 -27.31 13.61 -19.35
N GLY A 490 -27.05 13.21 -20.60
CA GLY A 490 -25.70 13.14 -21.18
C GLY A 490 -24.78 12.18 -20.42
N SER A 491 -25.33 11.13 -19.81
CA SER A 491 -24.57 10.17 -19.00
C SER A 491 -24.86 8.73 -19.40
N ILE A 492 -23.80 7.94 -19.50
CA ILE A 492 -23.82 6.51 -19.76
C ILE A 492 -23.91 5.79 -18.42
N LEU A 493 -24.95 4.98 -18.21
CA LEU A 493 -25.08 4.12 -17.04
C LEU A 493 -24.48 2.74 -17.34
N LEU A 494 -23.53 2.28 -16.52
CA LEU A 494 -22.98 0.93 -16.66
C LEU A 494 -24.00 -0.12 -16.21
N SER A 495 -24.21 -1.19 -16.96
CA SER A 495 -25.31 -2.13 -16.72
C SER A 495 -25.21 -2.92 -15.40
N ALA A 496 -24.02 -3.09 -14.84
CA ALA A 496 -23.81 -3.80 -13.59
C ALA A 496 -23.65 -2.81 -12.41
N PRO A 497 -24.42 -2.96 -11.33
CA PRO A 497 -24.27 -2.12 -10.14
C PRO A 497 -23.00 -2.47 -9.37
N VAL A 498 -22.46 -1.47 -8.69
CA VAL A 498 -21.41 -1.59 -7.67
C VAL A 498 -22.08 -1.79 -6.33
N VAL A 499 -21.67 -2.80 -5.56
CA VAL A 499 -22.26 -3.10 -4.25
C VAL A 499 -21.21 -2.93 -3.17
N VAL A 500 -21.34 -1.92 -2.33
CA VAL A 500 -20.50 -1.78 -1.14
C VAL A 500 -21.13 -2.63 -0.03
N THR A 501 -20.49 -3.73 0.34
CA THR A 501 -21.09 -4.71 1.28
C THR A 501 -20.83 -4.40 2.75
N ALA A 502 -19.75 -3.70 3.05
CA ALA A 502 -19.41 -3.30 4.40
C ALA A 502 -19.18 -1.80 4.43
N THR A 503 -19.90 -1.12 5.32
CA THR A 503 -19.60 0.25 5.69
C THR A 503 -18.20 0.27 6.30
N PRO A 504 -17.34 1.20 5.88
CA PRO A 504 -16.10 1.52 6.60
C PRO A 504 -16.38 1.89 8.06
#